data_AF-A0A820RLB9-F1
#
_entry.id   AF-A0A820RLB9-F1
#
_cell.length_a   1.000
_cell.length_b   1.000
_cell.length_c   1.000
_cell.angle_alpha   90.00
_cell.angle_beta   90.00
_cell.angle_gamma   90.00
#
_symmetry.space_group_name_H-M   'P 1'
#
loop_
_entity.id
_entity.type
_entity.pdbx_description
1 polymer ?
#
loop_
_entity_poly.entity_id
_entity_poly.type
_entity_poly.pdbx_seq_one_letter_code
_entity_poly.pdbx_strand_id
1 'polypeptide(L)'
;MDVGALHAENPNHLIIWLDQHIGQPEWCQQLKRAFSTQTDPRCETLVSLSDKDYDGMLLEGSAWPIDFEGVSYLMEVFTDIDRCIHCFERNRDRRIFLIASETLGKVVVPIILERFQDMFIDPVTNEPYMFIYIFCHNIAYQVEWALDYCDYVQMFNFDADLLARVLRDIGNYYFTEGRRLLGENPPNNVAAHYRLRWARILYQRHNQMEHVSISHELDEINHLLDNVEEEE
;
A
#
# COMPACT_ATOMS: atom_id res chain seq x y z
N MET A 1 20.27 28.16 0.50
CA MET A 1 19.26 27.32 1.17
C MET A 1 19.64 25.90 0.90
N ASP A 2 20.06 25.21 1.94
CA ASP A 2 20.67 23.90 1.88
C ASP A 2 19.54 22.86 1.76
N VAL A 3 19.41 22.23 0.59
CA VAL A 3 18.38 21.20 0.28
C VAL A 3 18.84 19.82 0.80
N GLY A 4 19.74 19.82 1.79
CA GLY A 4 20.67 18.74 2.08
C GLY A 4 20.54 18.19 3.50
N ALA A 5 19.33 17.90 3.96
CA ALA A 5 19.06 16.95 5.04
C ALA A 5 17.54 16.72 5.19
N LEU A 6 16.87 16.26 4.13
CA LEU A 6 15.65 15.49 4.35
C LEU A 6 16.09 14.25 5.12
N HIS A 7 15.87 14.22 6.45
CA HIS A 7 15.75 12.95 7.13
C HIS A 7 14.58 12.25 6.46
N ALA A 8 14.89 11.37 5.50
CA ALA A 8 13.93 10.45 4.92
C ALA A 8 13.42 9.61 6.10
N GLU A 9 12.27 9.98 6.65
CA GLU A 9 11.59 9.12 7.60
C GLU A 9 11.38 7.78 6.90
N ASN A 10 11.90 6.72 7.52
CA ASN A 10 11.70 5.38 6.99
C ASN A 10 10.19 5.12 6.87
N PRO A 11 9.71 4.58 5.74
CA PRO A 11 8.31 4.21 5.60
C PRO A 11 7.90 3.29 6.76
N ASN A 12 6.90 3.70 7.54
CA ASN A 12 6.35 2.94 8.68
C ASN A 12 5.31 1.89 8.26
N HIS A 13 5.17 1.68 6.96
CA HIS A 13 4.30 0.68 6.38
C HIS A 13 5.07 -0.13 5.34
N LEU A 14 4.52 -1.28 4.98
CA LEU A 14 5.13 -2.27 4.09
C LEU A 14 4.04 -2.86 3.20
N ILE A 15 4.30 -2.89 1.90
CA ILE A 15 3.49 -3.66 0.94
C ILE A 15 4.11 -5.04 0.82
N ILE A 16 3.32 -6.08 1.05
CA ILE A 16 3.72 -7.46 0.83
C ILE A 16 2.98 -7.97 -0.39
N TRP A 17 3.70 -8.47 -1.40
CA TRP A 17 3.10 -9.10 -2.56
C TRP A 17 3.42 -10.60 -2.59
N LEU A 18 2.42 -11.44 -2.33
CA LEU A 18 2.51 -12.90 -2.37
C LEU A 18 1.82 -13.47 -3.60
N ASP A 19 2.59 -13.87 -4.61
CA ASP A 19 2.06 -14.46 -5.83
C ASP A 19 3.03 -15.48 -6.42
N GLN A 20 2.53 -16.67 -6.76
CA GLN A 20 3.33 -17.80 -7.25
C GLN A 20 3.99 -17.54 -8.62
N HIS A 21 3.50 -16.54 -9.36
CA HIS A 21 3.96 -16.14 -10.68
C HIS A 21 4.63 -14.76 -10.69
N ILE A 22 4.83 -14.11 -9.54
CA ILE A 22 5.38 -12.75 -9.50
C ILE A 22 6.79 -12.64 -10.10
N GLY A 23 7.59 -13.71 -10.04
CA GLY A 23 8.90 -13.78 -10.71
C GLY A 23 8.83 -14.07 -12.22
N GLN A 24 7.64 -14.25 -12.79
CA GLN A 24 7.47 -14.59 -14.20
C GLN A 24 7.18 -13.32 -15.03
N PRO A 25 7.96 -13.03 -16.10
CA PRO A 25 7.82 -11.83 -16.91
C PRO A 25 6.43 -11.62 -17.51
N GLU A 26 5.75 -12.70 -17.89
CA GLU A 26 4.44 -12.67 -18.56
C GLU A 26 3.26 -12.45 -17.61
N TRP A 27 3.47 -12.53 -16.29
CA TRP A 27 2.40 -12.41 -15.29
C TRP A 27 2.42 -11.07 -14.57
N CYS A 28 1.22 -10.55 -14.30
CA CYS A 28 0.98 -9.28 -13.61
C CYS A 28 1.71 -8.09 -14.24
N GLN A 29 1.98 -8.12 -15.55
CA GLN A 29 2.80 -7.10 -16.23
C GLN A 29 2.29 -5.67 -16.00
N GLN A 30 0.98 -5.46 -16.09
CA GLN A 30 0.40 -4.12 -15.93
C GLN A 30 0.53 -3.64 -14.48
N LEU A 31 0.24 -4.50 -13.51
CA LEU A 31 0.38 -4.17 -12.09
C LEU A 31 1.83 -3.92 -11.69
N LYS A 32 2.77 -4.77 -12.12
CA LYS A 32 4.23 -4.57 -11.92
C LYS A 32 4.69 -3.24 -12.51
N ARG A 33 4.25 -2.91 -13.73
CA ARG A 33 4.54 -1.63 -14.37
C ARG A 33 3.96 -0.47 -13.59
N ALA A 34 2.75 -0.60 -13.08
CA ALA A 34 2.10 0.52 -12.40
C ALA A 34 2.66 0.78 -10.99
N PHE A 35 3.09 -0.25 -10.25
CA PHE A 35 3.86 -0.04 -9.01
C PHE A 35 5.23 0.59 -9.23
N SER A 36 5.74 0.57 -10.47
CA SER A 36 7.05 1.10 -10.82
C SER A 36 7.03 2.37 -11.64
N THR A 37 5.86 2.89 -12.00
CA THR A 37 5.73 4.04 -12.88
C THR A 37 4.73 5.07 -12.39
N GLN A 38 4.94 6.30 -12.85
CA GLN A 38 4.02 7.44 -12.70
C GLN A 38 2.78 7.30 -13.59
N THR A 39 2.50 6.13 -14.17
CA THR A 39 1.50 5.98 -15.23
C THR A 39 0.46 4.93 -14.91
N ASP A 40 -0.76 5.22 -15.34
CA ASP A 40 -1.92 4.36 -15.15
C ASP A 40 -1.62 2.99 -15.79
N PRO A 41 -1.90 1.86 -15.12
CA PRO A 41 -1.73 0.52 -15.71
C PRO A 41 -2.47 0.34 -17.05
N ARG A 42 -3.46 1.20 -17.34
CA ARG A 42 -4.22 1.25 -18.59
C ARG A 42 -3.50 1.98 -19.73
N CYS A 43 -2.33 2.57 -19.49
CA CYS A 43 -1.54 3.33 -20.47
C CYS A 43 -0.13 2.72 -20.69
N GLU A 44 0.44 2.83 -21.90
CA GLU A 44 1.82 2.38 -22.20
C GLU A 44 2.89 3.30 -21.54
N THR A 45 3.98 2.71 -21.02
CA THR A 45 5.02 3.41 -20.24
C THR A 45 6.46 3.16 -20.70
N LEU A 46 7.38 4.06 -20.28
CA LEU A 46 8.75 4.21 -20.82
C LEU A 46 9.91 3.86 -19.87
N VAL A 47 9.71 3.54 -18.59
CA VAL A 47 10.77 3.00 -17.69
C VAL A 47 10.11 2.13 -16.62
N SER A 48 10.66 0.98 -16.24
CA SER A 48 10.02 0.03 -15.30
C SER A 48 10.97 -0.41 -14.19
N LEU A 49 10.42 -0.89 -13.06
CA LEU A 49 11.05 -1.99 -12.33
C LEU A 49 11.05 -3.14 -13.33
N SER A 50 12.23 -3.53 -13.74
CA SER A 50 12.43 -4.66 -14.65
C SER A 50 12.10 -5.95 -13.92
N ASP A 51 11.85 -7.03 -14.66
CA ASP A 51 11.74 -8.36 -14.05
C ASP A 51 12.97 -8.68 -13.19
N LYS A 52 14.14 -8.09 -13.51
CA LYS A 52 15.37 -8.22 -12.69
C LYS A 52 15.25 -7.61 -11.31
N ASP A 53 14.43 -6.57 -11.12
CA ASP A 53 14.23 -5.95 -9.82
C ASP A 53 13.35 -6.85 -8.94
N TYR A 54 12.31 -7.47 -9.52
CA TYR A 54 11.51 -8.49 -8.85
C TYR A 54 12.30 -9.76 -8.55
N ASP A 55 13.13 -10.21 -9.49
CA ASP A 55 14.07 -11.32 -9.28
C ASP A 55 15.06 -10.97 -8.14
N GLY A 56 15.55 -9.73 -8.11
CA GLY A 56 16.37 -9.20 -7.03
C GLY A 56 15.67 -9.27 -5.67
N MET A 57 14.43 -8.79 -5.58
CA MET A 57 13.62 -8.88 -4.36
C MET A 57 13.42 -10.33 -3.89
N LEU A 58 13.11 -11.24 -4.82
CA LEU A 58 12.90 -12.66 -4.52
C LEU A 58 14.17 -13.35 -4.01
N LEU A 59 15.32 -13.00 -4.58
CA LEU A 59 16.65 -13.54 -4.23
C LEU A 59 17.17 -12.97 -2.91
N GLU A 60 17.07 -11.67 -2.69
CA GLU A 60 17.59 -10.99 -1.50
C GLU A 60 16.71 -11.21 -0.27
N GLY A 61 15.39 -11.31 -0.46
CA GLY A 61 14.44 -11.51 0.64
C GLY A 61 14.37 -10.35 1.63
N SER A 62 14.57 -9.13 1.12
CA SER A 62 14.58 -7.88 1.88
C SER A 62 13.54 -6.90 1.33
N ALA A 63 13.14 -5.93 2.16
CA ALA A 63 12.28 -4.84 1.74
C ALA A 63 13.01 -3.89 0.81
N TRP A 64 12.43 -3.62 -0.35
CA TRP A 64 12.97 -2.71 -1.34
C TRP A 64 12.21 -1.38 -1.29
N PRO A 65 12.92 -0.24 -1.27
CA PRO A 65 12.28 1.07 -1.35
C PRO A 65 11.73 1.28 -2.76
N ILE A 66 10.47 1.62 -2.85
CA ILE A 66 9.80 2.03 -4.09
C ILE A 66 9.44 3.50 -3.94
N ASP A 67 9.79 4.31 -4.94
CA ASP A 67 9.37 5.71 -5.03
C ASP A 67 8.24 5.84 -6.05
N PHE A 68 7.08 6.26 -5.57
CA PHE A 68 5.90 6.51 -6.39
C PHE A 68 5.56 7.99 -6.35
N GLU A 69 5.99 8.75 -7.37
CA GLU A 69 5.77 10.20 -7.47
C GLU A 69 6.25 11.00 -6.25
N GLY A 70 7.36 10.59 -5.62
CA GLY A 70 7.90 11.21 -4.41
C GLY A 70 7.30 10.68 -3.10
N VAL A 71 6.49 9.63 -3.18
CA VAL A 71 6.00 8.87 -2.03
C VAL A 71 6.81 7.58 -1.89
N SER A 72 7.53 7.44 -0.78
CA SER A 72 8.37 6.27 -0.53
C SER A 72 7.59 5.17 0.19
N TYR A 73 7.59 3.98 -0.40
CA TYR A 73 7.07 2.75 0.18
C TYR A 73 8.17 1.73 0.35
N LEU A 74 7.93 0.74 1.20
CA LEU A 74 8.70 -0.49 1.21
C LEU A 74 7.84 -1.59 0.61
N MET A 75 8.45 -2.42 -0.24
CA MET A 75 7.80 -3.60 -0.80
C MET A 75 8.65 -4.84 -0.56
N GLU A 76 8.03 -5.92 -0.12
CA GLU A 76 8.61 -7.26 -0.11
C GLU A 76 7.76 -8.20 -0.97
N VAL A 77 8.42 -9.03 -1.77
CA VAL A 77 7.76 -9.92 -2.74
C VAL A 77 8.09 -11.37 -2.41
N PHE A 78 7.08 -12.23 -2.45
CA PHE A 78 7.20 -13.64 -2.10
C PHE A 78 6.46 -14.53 -3.10
N THR A 79 7.04 -15.70 -3.35
CA THR A 79 6.37 -16.84 -3.98
C THR A 79 6.08 -17.97 -2.98
N ASP A 80 6.59 -17.83 -1.75
CA ASP A 80 6.57 -18.84 -0.70
C ASP A 80 5.82 -18.34 0.54
N ILE A 81 4.90 -19.17 1.05
CA ILE A 81 4.03 -18.83 2.17
C ILE A 81 4.83 -18.68 3.46
N ASP A 82 5.76 -19.59 3.75
CA ASP A 82 6.50 -19.58 5.02
C ASP A 82 7.39 -18.33 5.13
N ARG A 83 8.05 -17.95 4.03
CA ARG A 83 8.82 -16.69 3.96
C ARG A 83 7.93 -15.46 4.14
N CYS A 84 6.74 -15.45 3.53
CA CYS A 84 5.76 -14.38 3.72
C CYS A 84 5.35 -14.27 5.19
N ILE A 85 4.99 -15.38 5.84
CA ILE A 85 4.61 -15.42 7.26
C ILE A 85 5.76 -14.94 8.14
N HIS A 86 7.00 -15.33 7.86
CA HIS A 86 8.16 -14.83 8.60
C HIS A 86 8.35 -13.32 8.42
N CYS A 87 8.02 -12.76 7.25
CA CYS A 87 8.05 -11.32 7.04
C CYS A 87 7.05 -10.58 7.96
N PHE A 88 5.84 -11.12 8.16
CA PHE A 88 4.88 -10.59 9.14
C PHE A 88 5.44 -10.59 10.56
N GLU A 89 6.13 -11.67 10.98
CA GLU A 89 6.74 -11.75 12.31
C GLU A 89 7.78 -10.66 12.56
N ARG A 90 8.62 -10.38 11.56
CA ARG A 90 9.68 -9.36 11.66
C ARG A 90 9.17 -7.93 11.63
N ASN A 91 7.97 -7.70 11.08
CA ASN A 91 7.43 -6.37 10.80
C ASN A 91 6.12 -6.10 11.57
N ARG A 92 5.95 -6.68 12.76
CA ARG A 92 4.75 -6.51 13.61
C ARG A 92 4.48 -5.06 14.02
N ASP A 93 5.50 -4.22 14.03
CA ASP A 93 5.47 -2.81 14.38
C ASP A 93 5.05 -1.91 13.20
N ARG A 94 4.89 -2.47 11.99
CA ARG A 94 4.57 -1.73 10.77
C ARG A 94 3.14 -1.98 10.33
N ARG A 95 2.57 -1.01 9.60
CA ARG A 95 1.31 -1.25 8.87
C ARG A 95 1.58 -2.08 7.62
N ILE A 96 0.91 -3.22 7.48
CA ILE A 96 1.09 -4.09 6.31
C ILE A 96 -0.11 -3.98 5.37
N PHE A 97 0.17 -3.83 4.08
CA PHE A 97 -0.78 -3.95 2.98
C PHE A 97 -0.43 -5.22 2.21
N LEU A 98 -1.26 -6.26 2.30
CA LEU A 98 -1.01 -7.55 1.67
C LEU A 98 -1.74 -7.64 0.34
N ILE A 99 -1.01 -7.85 -0.75
CA ILE A 99 -1.54 -8.22 -2.06
C ILE A 99 -1.21 -9.69 -2.26
N ALA A 100 -2.22 -10.54 -2.47
CA ALA A 100 -2.01 -11.96 -2.72
C ALA A 100 -2.79 -12.45 -3.94
N SER A 101 -2.23 -13.44 -4.66
CA SER A 101 -2.96 -14.14 -5.70
C SER A 101 -4.09 -14.98 -5.09
N GLU A 102 -5.11 -15.31 -5.88
CA GLU A 102 -6.22 -16.19 -5.43
C GLU A 102 -5.75 -17.53 -4.82
N THR A 103 -4.70 -18.14 -5.40
CA THR A 103 -4.23 -19.47 -5.01
C THR A 103 -3.50 -19.41 -3.66
N LEU A 104 -2.59 -18.45 -3.50
CA LEU A 104 -1.83 -18.31 -2.26
C LEU A 104 -2.64 -17.60 -1.18
N GLY A 105 -3.47 -16.64 -1.56
CA GLY A 105 -4.39 -15.90 -0.70
C GLY A 105 -5.30 -16.81 0.11
N LYS A 106 -5.95 -17.77 -0.55
CA LYS A 106 -6.84 -18.74 0.11
C LYS A 106 -6.16 -19.53 1.23
N VAL A 107 -4.85 -19.75 1.12
CA VAL A 107 -4.07 -20.51 2.12
C VAL A 107 -3.49 -19.57 3.19
N VAL A 108 -2.93 -18.43 2.79
CA VAL A 108 -2.19 -17.55 3.70
C VAL A 108 -3.11 -16.70 4.57
N VAL A 109 -4.27 -16.27 4.07
CA VAL A 109 -5.16 -15.35 4.79
C VAL A 109 -5.67 -15.95 6.11
N PRO A 110 -6.18 -17.20 6.15
CA PRO A 110 -6.54 -17.84 7.41
C PRO A 110 -5.40 -17.84 8.44
N ILE A 111 -4.19 -18.18 7.99
CA ILE A 111 -2.99 -18.26 8.85
C ILE A 111 -2.62 -16.88 9.38
N ILE A 112 -2.68 -15.85 8.52
CA ILE A 112 -2.35 -14.48 8.90
C ILE A 112 -3.35 -13.96 9.93
N LEU A 113 -4.65 -14.13 9.66
CA LEU A 113 -5.69 -13.64 10.56
C LEU A 113 -5.77 -14.43 11.87
N GLU A 114 -5.35 -15.70 11.89
CA GLU A 114 -5.21 -16.45 13.15
C GLU A 114 -4.05 -15.91 14.02
N ARG A 115 -2.94 -15.49 13.41
CA ARG A 115 -1.68 -15.20 14.11
C ARG A 115 -1.35 -13.72 14.30
N PHE A 116 -1.91 -12.86 13.47
CA PHE A 116 -1.56 -11.44 13.32
C PHE A 116 -2.81 -10.56 13.12
N GLN A 117 -3.99 -10.99 13.60
CA GLN A 117 -5.24 -10.23 13.45
C GLN A 117 -5.13 -8.79 13.98
N ASP A 118 -4.38 -8.61 15.06
CA ASP A 118 -4.10 -7.32 15.70
C ASP A 118 -3.46 -6.30 14.74
N MET A 119 -2.70 -6.78 13.75
CA MET A 119 -2.11 -5.93 12.71
C MET A 119 -3.14 -5.40 11.69
N PHE A 120 -4.37 -5.92 11.73
CA PHE A 120 -5.47 -5.53 10.85
C PHE A 120 -6.66 -4.96 11.61
N ILE A 121 -6.45 -4.48 12.84
CA ILE A 121 -7.48 -3.81 13.63
C ILE A 121 -7.01 -2.39 13.92
N ASP A 122 -7.93 -1.43 13.80
CA ASP A 122 -7.73 -0.06 14.21
C ASP A 122 -7.69 0.00 15.74
N PRO A 123 -6.58 0.47 16.36
CA PRO A 123 -6.46 0.48 17.81
C PRO A 123 -7.39 1.49 18.49
N VAL A 124 -7.97 2.43 17.75
CA VAL A 124 -8.88 3.48 18.26
C VAL A 124 -10.33 3.04 18.13
N THR A 125 -10.75 2.58 16.95
CA THR A 125 -12.15 2.19 16.71
C THR A 125 -12.43 0.72 16.99
N ASN A 126 -11.37 -0.11 17.08
CA ASN A 126 -11.44 -1.57 17.15
C ASN A 126 -12.15 -2.18 15.92
N GLU A 127 -12.17 -1.46 14.80
CA GLU A 127 -12.71 -1.92 13.53
C GLU A 127 -11.59 -2.50 12.64
N PRO A 128 -11.91 -3.46 11.76
CA PRO A 128 -10.91 -4.08 10.90
C PRO A 128 -10.45 -3.16 9.76
N TYR A 129 -9.15 -3.19 9.48
CA TYR A 129 -8.59 -2.63 8.25
C TYR A 129 -8.69 -3.64 7.11
N MET A 130 -9.33 -3.24 6.02
CA MET A 130 -9.44 -4.04 4.81
C MET A 130 -8.17 -3.98 3.95
N PHE A 131 -7.01 -4.27 4.53
CA PHE A 131 -5.69 -4.17 3.87
C PHE A 131 -5.17 -5.51 3.33
N ILE A 132 -6.06 -6.49 3.17
CA ILE A 132 -5.76 -7.74 2.48
C ILE A 132 -6.48 -7.71 1.13
N TYR A 133 -5.71 -7.65 0.06
CA TYR A 133 -6.17 -7.55 -1.32
C TYR A 133 -5.90 -8.88 -2.05
N ILE A 134 -6.95 -9.47 -2.60
CA ILE A 134 -6.86 -10.70 -3.37
C ILE A 134 -7.05 -10.39 -4.84
N PHE A 135 -6.01 -10.64 -5.63
CA PHE A 135 -6.07 -10.52 -7.07
C PHE A 135 -6.44 -11.87 -7.70
N CYS A 136 -7.53 -11.89 -8.46
CA CYS A 136 -8.12 -13.12 -8.97
C CYS A 136 -8.78 -12.92 -10.34
N HIS A 137 -8.79 -13.94 -11.20
CA HIS A 137 -9.38 -13.79 -12.54
C HIS A 137 -10.91 -13.77 -12.50
N ASN A 138 -11.51 -14.43 -11.50
CA ASN A 138 -12.95 -14.55 -11.38
C ASN A 138 -13.39 -14.57 -9.90
N ILE A 139 -13.84 -13.42 -9.41
CA ILE A 139 -14.28 -13.21 -8.03
C ILE A 139 -15.41 -14.18 -7.64
N ALA A 140 -16.33 -14.50 -8.56
CA ALA A 140 -17.48 -15.35 -8.24
C ALA A 140 -17.08 -16.78 -7.83
N TYR A 141 -15.94 -17.28 -8.30
CA TYR A 141 -15.42 -18.59 -7.88
C TYR A 141 -14.66 -18.55 -6.55
N GLN A 142 -14.21 -17.37 -6.14
CA GLN A 142 -13.36 -17.20 -4.96
C GLN A 142 -14.13 -16.68 -3.75
N VAL A 143 -15.30 -16.08 -3.96
CA VAL A 143 -16.09 -15.44 -2.90
C VAL A 143 -16.45 -16.41 -1.77
N GLU A 144 -16.65 -17.71 -2.04
CA GLU A 144 -17.08 -18.68 -1.04
C GLU A 144 -16.15 -18.74 0.17
N TRP A 145 -14.83 -18.78 -0.04
CA TRP A 145 -13.88 -18.81 1.08
C TRP A 145 -13.61 -17.40 1.64
N ALA A 146 -13.66 -16.37 0.79
CA ALA A 146 -13.39 -15.00 1.20
C ALA A 146 -14.50 -14.42 2.09
N LEU A 147 -15.72 -14.97 2.01
CA LEU A 147 -16.85 -14.56 2.86
C LEU A 147 -16.56 -14.72 4.36
N ASP A 148 -15.79 -15.73 4.74
CA ASP A 148 -15.37 -15.95 6.14
C ASP A 148 -14.44 -14.84 6.65
N TYR A 149 -13.89 -14.02 5.73
CA TYR A 149 -12.93 -12.96 6.00
C TYR A 149 -13.32 -11.61 5.36
N CYS A 150 -14.61 -11.42 5.05
CA CYS A 150 -15.08 -10.26 4.26
C CYS A 150 -14.85 -8.90 4.94
N ASP A 151 -14.66 -8.91 6.26
CA ASP A 151 -14.32 -7.72 7.05
C ASP A 151 -12.84 -7.28 6.86
N TYR A 152 -11.98 -8.16 6.35
CA TYR A 152 -10.55 -7.93 6.15
C TYR A 152 -10.12 -7.97 4.68
N VAL A 153 -10.83 -8.75 3.87
CA VAL A 153 -10.44 -9.11 2.51
C VAL A 153 -11.24 -8.32 1.48
N GLN A 154 -10.53 -7.78 0.50
CA GLN A 154 -11.10 -7.22 -0.71
C GLN A 154 -10.60 -7.97 -1.93
N MET A 155 -11.47 -8.21 -2.92
CA MET A 155 -11.15 -8.99 -4.11
C MET A 155 -11.23 -8.14 -5.37
N PHE A 156 -10.26 -8.32 -6.27
CA PHE A 156 -10.14 -7.57 -7.52
C PHE A 156 -9.87 -8.53 -8.67
N ASN A 157 -10.42 -8.22 -9.83
CA ASN A 157 -10.18 -8.93 -11.09
C ASN A 157 -9.59 -8.05 -12.20
N PHE A 158 -9.30 -6.79 -11.89
CA PHE A 158 -8.59 -5.87 -12.75
C PHE A 158 -7.45 -5.20 -11.98
N ASP A 159 -6.27 -5.12 -12.61
CA ASP A 159 -5.06 -4.54 -12.02
C ASP A 159 -5.25 -3.06 -11.65
N ALA A 160 -5.98 -2.31 -12.49
CA ALA A 160 -6.24 -0.89 -12.29
C ALA A 160 -7.06 -0.63 -11.02
N ASP A 161 -8.15 -1.38 -10.83
CA ASP A 161 -9.04 -1.25 -9.68
C ASP A 161 -8.31 -1.61 -8.38
N LEU A 162 -7.51 -2.68 -8.42
CA LEU A 162 -6.66 -3.11 -7.31
C LEU A 162 -5.68 -2.00 -6.92
N LEU A 163 -4.92 -1.48 -7.90
CA LEU A 163 -3.93 -0.45 -7.63
C LEU A 163 -4.61 0.84 -7.15
N ALA A 164 -5.69 1.28 -7.79
CA ALA A 164 -6.45 2.45 -7.37
C ALA A 164 -6.89 2.32 -5.91
N ARG A 165 -7.37 1.12 -5.52
CA ARG A 165 -7.76 0.86 -4.13
C ARG A 165 -6.57 0.92 -3.17
N VAL A 166 -5.47 0.24 -3.49
CA VAL A 166 -4.27 0.23 -2.64
C VAL A 166 -3.73 1.64 -2.44
N LEU A 167 -3.61 2.44 -3.50
CA LEU A 167 -3.16 3.84 -3.41
C LEU A 167 -4.07 4.68 -2.50
N ARG A 168 -5.38 4.52 -2.62
CA ARG A 168 -6.37 5.21 -1.77
C ARG A 168 -6.25 4.80 -0.32
N ASP A 169 -6.10 3.50 -0.04
CA ASP A 169 -6.03 2.98 1.32
C ASP A 169 -4.70 3.38 2.01
N ILE A 170 -3.58 3.42 1.27
CA ILE A 170 -2.31 4.00 1.75
C ILE A 170 -2.46 5.52 1.96
N GLY A 171 -3.15 6.22 1.05
CA GLY A 171 -3.44 7.65 1.17
C GLY A 171 -4.24 7.97 2.43
N ASN A 172 -5.27 7.18 2.72
CA ASN A 172 -6.03 7.22 3.98
C ASN A 172 -5.13 7.01 5.20
N TYR A 173 -4.26 6.00 5.16
CA TYR A 173 -3.34 5.73 6.25
C TYR A 173 -2.46 6.94 6.57
N TYR A 174 -1.85 7.54 5.55
CA TYR A 174 -1.03 8.74 5.75
C TYR A 174 -1.83 9.97 6.17
N PHE A 175 -3.05 10.14 5.66
CA PHE A 175 -3.92 11.22 6.07
C PHE A 175 -4.24 11.14 7.57
N THR A 176 -4.66 9.96 8.04
CA THR A 176 -4.94 9.69 9.45
C THR A 176 -3.70 9.91 10.32
N GLU A 177 -2.54 9.43 9.87
CA GLU A 177 -1.29 9.59 10.62
C GLU A 177 -0.85 11.06 10.69
N GLY A 178 -0.97 11.80 9.58
CA GLY A 178 -0.69 13.24 9.55
C GLY A 178 -1.58 14.01 10.51
N ARG A 179 -2.89 13.72 10.54
CA ARG A 179 -3.83 14.30 11.51
C ARG A 179 -3.47 13.96 12.96
N ARG A 180 -3.05 12.71 13.22
CA ARG A 180 -2.63 12.28 14.55
C ARG A 180 -1.42 13.08 15.04
N LEU A 181 -0.41 13.25 14.18
CA LEU A 181 0.82 14.00 14.49
C LEU A 181 0.56 15.49 14.77
N LEU A 182 -0.42 16.10 14.10
CA LEU A 182 -0.88 17.48 14.41
C LEU A 182 -1.62 17.58 15.75
N GLY A 183 -2.24 16.48 16.20
CA GLY A 183 -2.94 16.42 17.48
C GLY A 183 -2.05 16.06 18.68
N GLU A 184 -0.77 15.73 18.47
CA GLU A 184 0.19 15.44 19.54
C GLU A 184 0.54 16.69 20.36
N ASN A 185 1.11 16.50 21.55
CA ASN A 185 1.57 17.60 22.40
C ASN A 185 3.02 17.36 22.87
N PRO A 186 4.02 18.06 22.30
CA PRO A 186 3.89 19.07 21.24
C PRO A 186 3.57 18.44 19.86
N PRO A 187 2.94 19.18 18.94
CA PRO A 187 2.65 18.69 17.60
C PRO A 187 3.93 18.48 16.80
N ASN A 188 3.95 17.46 15.95
CA ASN A 188 5.07 17.18 15.03
C ASN A 188 4.73 17.67 13.61
N ASN A 189 4.76 19.00 13.44
CA ASN A 189 4.36 19.68 12.21
C ASN A 189 5.13 19.19 10.97
N VAL A 190 6.45 18.97 11.09
CA VAL A 190 7.29 18.52 9.97
C VAL A 190 6.87 17.14 9.48
N ALA A 191 6.73 16.15 10.38
CA ALA A 191 6.33 14.80 10.00
C ALA A 191 4.89 14.78 9.46
N ALA A 192 3.99 15.56 10.10
CA ALA A 192 2.61 15.70 9.65
C ALA A 192 2.53 16.25 8.21
N HIS A 193 3.29 17.31 7.91
CA HIS A 193 3.35 17.90 6.58
C HIS A 193 3.73 16.88 5.50
N TYR A 194 4.77 16.05 5.75
CA TYR A 194 5.16 15.00 4.80
C TYR A 194 4.05 13.96 4.60
N ARG A 195 3.41 13.51 5.67
CA ARG A 195 2.32 12.51 5.59
C ARG A 195 1.11 13.06 4.84
N LEU A 196 0.70 14.29 5.12
CA LEU A 196 -0.40 14.96 4.42
C LEU A 196 -0.08 15.18 2.94
N ARG A 197 1.16 15.58 2.61
CA ARG A 197 1.60 15.73 1.22
C ARG A 197 1.57 14.41 0.46
N TRP A 198 2.03 13.32 1.06
CA TRP A 198 1.97 11.98 0.47
C TRP A 198 0.54 11.50 0.27
N ALA A 199 -0.33 11.71 1.27
CA ALA A 199 -1.76 11.44 1.13
C ALA A 199 -2.35 12.19 -0.07
N ARG A 200 -2.04 13.48 -0.22
CA ARG A 200 -2.52 14.30 -1.36
C ARG A 200 -2.14 13.70 -2.71
N ILE A 201 -0.86 13.34 -2.88
CA ILE A 201 -0.34 12.76 -4.13
C ILE A 201 -1.09 11.46 -4.45
N LEU A 202 -1.25 10.60 -3.45
CA LEU A 202 -1.97 9.33 -3.59
C LEU A 202 -3.45 9.50 -3.97
N TYR A 203 -4.15 10.44 -3.33
CA TYR A 203 -5.55 10.74 -3.65
C TYR A 203 -5.73 11.34 -5.03
N GLN A 204 -4.86 12.28 -5.42
CA GLN A 204 -4.87 12.84 -6.78
C GLN A 204 -4.70 11.73 -7.80
N ARG A 205 -3.81 10.77 -7.51
CA ARG A 205 -3.61 9.65 -8.41
C ARG A 205 -4.79 8.70 -8.48
N HIS A 206 -5.34 8.33 -7.32
CA HIS A 206 -6.57 7.54 -7.27
C HIS A 206 -7.69 8.19 -8.09
N ASN A 207 -7.91 9.51 -7.93
CA ASN A 207 -8.90 10.27 -8.68
C ASN A 207 -8.68 10.21 -10.20
N GLN A 208 -7.41 10.32 -10.65
CA GLN A 208 -7.07 10.18 -12.06
C GLN A 208 -7.41 8.78 -12.62
N MET A 209 -7.13 7.73 -11.85
CA MET A 209 -7.38 6.34 -12.26
C MET A 209 -8.90 6.03 -12.29
N GLU A 210 -9.63 6.43 -11.27
CA GLU A 210 -11.06 6.12 -11.19
C GLU A 210 -11.93 7.09 -12.00
N HIS A 211 -11.34 8.16 -12.55
CA HIS A 211 -12.09 9.28 -13.15
C HIS A 211 -13.14 9.86 -12.21
N VAL A 212 -12.86 9.84 -10.90
CA VAL A 212 -13.70 10.39 -9.83
C VAL A 212 -13.02 11.59 -9.20
N SER A 213 -13.80 12.37 -8.45
CA SER A 213 -13.28 13.46 -7.62
C SER A 213 -13.62 13.18 -6.16
N ILE A 214 -12.68 12.59 -5.42
CA ILE A 214 -12.70 12.61 -3.96
C ILE A 214 -12.33 14.03 -3.52
N SER A 215 -13.28 14.97 -3.60
CA SER A 215 -13.01 16.40 -3.36
C SER A 215 -12.84 16.70 -1.88
N HIS A 216 -13.64 16.09 -1.01
CA HIS A 216 -13.67 16.42 0.41
C HIS A 216 -12.33 16.13 1.11
N GLU A 217 -11.78 14.94 0.93
CA GLU A 217 -10.51 14.52 1.53
C GLU A 217 -9.34 15.37 1.00
N LEU A 218 -9.35 15.70 -0.29
CA LEU A 218 -8.34 16.60 -0.87
C LEU A 218 -8.45 18.02 -0.33
N ASP A 219 -9.67 18.54 -0.18
CA ASP A 219 -9.92 19.87 0.40
C ASP A 219 -9.46 19.93 1.86
N GLU A 220 -9.75 18.90 2.66
CA GLU A 220 -9.31 18.80 4.05
C GLU A 220 -7.78 18.69 4.15
N ILE A 221 -7.15 17.87 3.30
CA ILE A 221 -5.68 17.76 3.24
C ILE A 221 -5.05 19.11 2.90
N ASN A 222 -5.57 19.81 1.88
CA ASN A 222 -5.04 21.12 1.49
C ASN A 222 -5.18 22.14 2.62
N HIS A 223 -6.34 22.19 3.27
CA HIS A 223 -6.54 23.06 4.43
C HIS A 223 -5.56 22.75 5.57
N LEU A 224 -5.31 21.47 5.88
CA LEU A 224 -4.33 21.11 6.91
C LEU A 224 -2.89 21.46 6.52
N LEU A 225 -2.52 21.29 5.25
CA LEU A 225 -1.20 21.66 4.75
C LEU A 225 -0.97 23.18 4.86
N ASP A 226 -1.94 23.98 4.44
CA ASP A 226 -1.85 25.45 4.51
C ASP A 226 -1.62 25.93 5.95
N ASN A 227 -2.33 25.34 6.93
CA ASN A 227 -2.14 25.68 8.35
C ASN A 227 -0.75 25.32 8.89
N VAL A 228 -0.16 24.21 8.41
CA VAL A 228 1.18 23.81 8.85
C VAL A 228 2.26 24.73 8.25
N GLU A 229 2.08 25.17 7.01
CA GLU A 229 3.00 26.10 6.34
C GLU A 229 2.95 27.51 6.96
N GLU A 230 1.83 27.94 7.54
CA GLU A 230 1.70 29.24 8.22
C GLU A 230 2.38 29.28 9.61
N GLU A 231 2.69 28.13 10.21
CA GLU A 231 3.31 28.01 11.54
C GLU A 231 4.85 27.90 11.51
N GLU A 232 5.48 27.71 10.33
CA GLU A 232 6.94 27.66 10.12
C GLU A 232 7.58 29.04 9.88
#